data_AF-C3ZI79-F1
#
_entry.id   AF-C3ZI79-F1
#
_cell.length_a   1.000
_cell.length_b   1.000
_cell.length_c   1.000
_cell.angle_alpha   90.00
_cell.angle_beta   90.00
_cell.angle_gamma   90.00
#
_symmetry.space_group_name_H-M   'P 1'
#
loop_
_entity.id
_entity.type
_entity.pdbx_description
1 polymer ?
#
loop_
_entity_poly.entity_id
_entity_poly.type
_entity_poly.pdbx_seq_one_letter_code
_entity_poly.pdbx_strand_id
1 'polypeptide(L)'
;MSSFAPASSKKAKKRAAADGVDGEFFPGIQKIEYRPDAGPEDVLCFKHYNASEIVYGKSMEEWLRFSVCFWHTFRGTGADPFGFPTLHRPWEDGSDSMENAKRRLKAAFEFFTKLGVKYWTFHDRDIAPEGNDLAETNRNLDEVVDLAVKLQDETGMKLLWGTCNLFANPRYMNGAATNPDAHIVAHAAAQVKKGLEVTKRLGGQNFVFWGGREGYHTILNTDVLAELSHMASFFKMAVAHKKKIGFTGQFLLEPKPKEPTKHQYDYGQWEPLT
;
A
#
# COMPACT_ATOMS: atom_id res chain seq x y z
N MET A 1 -2.34 -25.14 -26.41
CA MET A 1 -2.20 -26.30 -25.49
C MET A 1 -0.90 -26.16 -24.72
N SER A 2 -0.99 -25.84 -23.43
CA SER A 2 -0.06 -26.32 -22.41
C SER A 2 -0.81 -26.22 -21.09
N SER A 3 -1.41 -27.34 -20.73
CA SER A 3 -2.18 -27.57 -19.52
C SER A 3 -1.22 -27.81 -18.36
N PHE A 4 -1.06 -26.84 -17.47
CA PHE A 4 -0.51 -27.08 -16.14
C PHE A 4 -1.36 -26.32 -15.12
N ALA A 5 -2.56 -26.83 -14.90
CA ALA A 5 -3.33 -26.54 -13.70
C ALA A 5 -2.99 -27.61 -12.65
N PRO A 6 -2.36 -27.28 -11.52
CA PRO A 6 -2.24 -28.21 -10.42
C PRO A 6 -3.61 -28.38 -9.73
N ALA A 7 -3.90 -29.61 -9.29
CA ALA A 7 -5.12 -29.96 -8.59
C ALA A 7 -5.29 -29.17 -7.27
N SER A 8 -6.54 -28.76 -6.97
CA SER A 8 -6.87 -28.09 -5.70
C SER A 8 -6.54 -29.02 -4.53
N SER A 9 -5.53 -28.70 -3.73
CA SER A 9 -5.21 -29.50 -2.55
C SER A 9 -6.10 -29.07 -1.38
N LYS A 10 -7.09 -29.92 -1.04
CA LYS A 10 -7.90 -29.80 0.19
C LYS A 10 -7.07 -29.85 1.49
N LYS A 11 -5.77 -30.14 1.42
CA LYS A 11 -4.86 -30.26 2.57
C LYS A 11 -4.36 -28.91 3.11
N ALA A 12 -4.36 -27.83 2.33
CA ALA A 12 -3.96 -26.51 2.81
C ALA A 12 -4.97 -25.91 3.81
N LYS A 13 -6.25 -26.28 3.73
CA LYS A 13 -7.32 -25.75 4.58
C LYS A 13 -7.22 -26.14 6.06
N LYS A 14 -6.44 -27.16 6.43
CA LYS A 14 -6.47 -27.72 7.79
C LYS A 14 -5.42 -27.14 8.76
N ARG A 15 -4.41 -26.40 8.27
CA ARG A 15 -3.39 -25.78 9.13
C ARG A 15 -3.64 -24.30 9.47
N ALA A 16 -4.39 -23.58 8.64
CA ALA A 16 -4.72 -22.18 8.90
C ALA A 16 -5.79 -21.98 10.00
N ALA A 17 -6.51 -23.05 10.37
CA ALA A 17 -7.68 -22.96 11.24
C ALA A 17 -7.40 -23.10 12.75
N ALA A 18 -6.18 -23.47 13.17
CA ALA A 18 -5.92 -23.80 14.58
C ALA A 18 -5.24 -22.66 15.37
N ASP A 19 -4.35 -21.86 14.77
CA ASP A 19 -3.47 -20.96 15.54
C ASP A 19 -3.50 -19.48 15.09
N GLY A 20 -4.43 -19.06 14.22
CA GLY A 20 -4.32 -17.80 13.46
C GLY A 20 -5.49 -16.82 13.52
N VAL A 21 -6.35 -16.87 14.55
CA VAL A 21 -7.41 -15.86 14.74
C VAL A 21 -7.19 -15.04 16.02
N ASP A 22 -6.61 -15.66 17.05
CA ASP A 22 -6.27 -15.04 18.35
C ASP A 22 -4.83 -15.38 18.83
N GLY A 23 -3.97 -15.93 17.95
CA GLY A 23 -2.59 -16.32 18.23
C GLY A 23 -1.53 -15.44 17.55
N GLU A 24 -0.25 -15.68 17.87
CA GLU A 24 0.92 -14.99 17.33
C GLU A 24 1.22 -15.45 15.88
N PHE A 25 1.31 -14.52 14.92
CA PHE A 25 1.58 -14.80 13.50
C PHE A 25 3.05 -15.06 13.19
N PHE A 26 3.96 -14.56 14.02
CA PHE A 26 5.42 -14.74 13.91
C PHE A 26 5.98 -15.41 15.16
N PRO A 27 5.62 -16.68 15.43
CA PRO A 27 6.02 -17.36 16.65
C PRO A 27 7.54 -17.50 16.74
N GLY A 28 8.08 -17.27 17.93
CA GLY A 28 9.52 -17.33 18.19
C GLY A 28 10.32 -16.11 17.73
N ILE A 29 9.69 -15.13 17.08
CA ILE A 29 10.31 -13.84 16.76
C ILE A 29 9.85 -12.83 17.81
N GLN A 30 10.77 -12.41 18.67
CA GLN A 30 10.54 -11.32 19.62
C GLN A 30 10.77 -9.96 18.95
N LYS A 31 10.55 -8.89 19.71
CA LYS A 31 10.93 -7.55 19.25
C LYS A 31 12.42 -7.51 18.90
N ILE A 32 12.75 -6.98 17.72
CA ILE A 32 14.11 -6.90 17.21
C ILE A 32 14.88 -5.83 18.00
N GLU A 33 15.95 -6.25 18.65
CA GLU A 33 16.76 -5.40 19.52
C GLU A 33 17.98 -4.83 18.78
N TYR A 34 18.48 -3.70 19.27
CA TYR A 34 19.78 -3.18 18.86
C TYR A 34 20.90 -3.90 19.62
N ARG A 35 21.77 -4.61 18.89
CA ARG A 35 22.93 -5.34 19.40
C ARG A 35 24.14 -5.07 18.50
N PRO A 36 24.92 -4.00 18.73
CA PRO A 36 26.01 -3.61 17.85
C PRO A 36 27.14 -4.65 17.79
N ASP A 37 27.36 -5.38 18.89
CA ASP A 37 28.39 -6.41 19.01
C ASP A 37 27.93 -7.81 18.56
N ALA A 38 26.74 -7.91 17.99
CA ALA A 38 26.17 -9.18 17.55
C ALA A 38 27.02 -9.87 16.47
N GLY A 39 27.27 -11.16 16.69
CA GLY A 39 28.07 -11.99 15.78
C GLY A 39 27.41 -12.20 14.41
N PRO A 40 28.10 -12.84 13.46
CA PRO A 40 27.54 -13.10 12.13
C PRO A 40 26.28 -13.98 12.16
N GLU A 41 26.14 -14.87 13.15
CA GLU A 41 24.99 -15.77 13.30
C GLU A 41 23.77 -15.10 13.97
N ASP A 42 23.95 -13.96 14.64
CA ASP A 42 22.89 -13.19 15.27
C ASP A 42 22.16 -12.35 14.20
N VAL A 43 21.27 -12.98 13.44
CA VAL A 43 20.61 -12.36 12.27
C VAL A 43 19.31 -11.59 12.59
N LEU A 44 18.75 -11.76 13.79
CA LEU A 44 17.50 -11.11 14.23
C LEU A 44 17.77 -9.96 15.22
N CYS A 45 18.70 -9.07 14.87
CA CYS A 45 18.99 -7.85 15.62
C CYS A 45 19.43 -6.72 14.70
N PHE A 46 19.29 -5.48 15.15
CA PHE A 46 19.88 -4.32 14.48
C PHE A 46 21.33 -4.15 14.94
N LYS A 47 22.27 -4.10 14.00
CA LYS A 47 23.68 -3.80 14.30
C LYS A 47 24.01 -2.31 14.26
N HIS A 48 23.18 -1.54 13.55
CA HIS A 48 23.42 -0.11 13.33
C HIS A 48 22.23 0.78 13.69
N TYR A 49 21.01 0.25 13.65
CA TYR A 49 19.83 1.04 13.97
C TYR A 49 19.53 0.99 15.46
N ASN A 50 19.93 2.05 16.17
CA ASN A 50 19.51 2.31 17.54
C ASN A 50 18.48 3.44 17.54
N ALA A 51 17.20 3.10 17.68
CA ALA A 51 16.09 4.04 17.57
C ALA A 51 16.22 5.28 18.48
N SER A 52 16.82 5.13 19.67
CA SER A 52 16.97 6.21 20.66
C SER A 52 18.30 6.97 20.55
N GLU A 53 19.24 6.53 19.72
CA GLU A 53 20.52 7.22 19.54
C GLU A 53 20.29 8.62 18.95
N ILE A 54 20.84 9.63 19.61
CA ILE A 54 20.73 11.02 19.19
C ILE A 54 21.85 11.34 18.20
N VAL A 55 21.47 11.66 16.96
CA VAL A 55 22.35 12.07 15.89
C VAL A 55 22.00 13.50 15.51
N TYR A 56 22.92 14.44 15.62
CA TYR A 56 22.69 15.87 15.32
C TYR A 56 21.39 16.45 15.93
N GLY A 57 21.08 16.08 17.18
CA GLY A 57 19.97 16.65 17.95
C GLY A 57 18.59 16.01 17.73
N LYS A 58 18.47 14.93 16.95
CA LYS A 58 17.24 14.11 16.86
C LYS A 58 17.58 12.64 17.00
N SER A 59 16.62 11.82 17.42
CA SER A 59 16.84 10.37 17.45
C SER A 59 16.95 9.77 16.04
N MET A 60 17.61 8.62 15.89
CA MET A 60 17.62 7.91 14.60
C MET A 60 16.20 7.59 14.11
N GLU A 61 15.28 7.25 15.01
CA GLU A 61 13.87 7.02 14.66
C GLU A 61 13.21 8.26 14.03
N GLU A 62 13.51 9.46 14.57
CA GLU A 62 13.01 10.73 14.06
C GLU A 62 13.63 11.16 12.73
N TRP A 63 14.90 10.80 12.50
CA TRP A 63 15.58 11.02 11.22
C TRP A 63 15.06 10.08 10.13
N LEU A 64 15.07 8.78 10.43
CA LEU A 64 14.89 7.72 9.43
C LEU A 64 13.41 7.47 9.14
N ARG A 65 12.56 7.54 10.18
CA ARG A 65 11.10 7.44 10.08
C ARG A 65 10.66 6.24 9.23
N PHE A 66 11.31 5.09 9.46
CA PHE A 66 11.07 3.89 8.67
C PHE A 66 9.59 3.52 8.65
N SER A 67 9.12 3.16 7.46
CA SER A 67 7.76 2.72 7.21
C SER A 67 7.76 1.37 6.51
N VAL A 68 6.91 0.46 6.98
CA VAL A 68 6.70 -0.81 6.27
C VAL A 68 5.63 -0.61 5.20
N CYS A 69 5.99 -0.99 3.98
CA CYS A 69 5.11 -1.03 2.83
C CYS A 69 4.17 -2.25 2.91
N PHE A 70 2.86 -2.01 2.96
CA PHE A 70 1.89 -3.09 3.17
C PHE A 70 1.80 -4.05 1.97
N TRP A 71 1.78 -3.54 0.73
CA TRP A 71 1.59 -4.37 -0.46
C TRP A 71 2.71 -5.38 -0.67
N HIS A 72 3.98 -4.98 -0.53
CA HIS A 72 5.09 -5.92 -0.69
C HIS A 72 5.15 -6.94 0.45
N THR A 73 4.97 -6.49 1.70
CA THR A 73 5.17 -7.36 2.87
C THR A 73 4.01 -8.35 3.06
N PHE A 74 2.76 -7.92 2.86
CA PHE A 74 1.58 -8.73 3.21
C PHE A 74 0.69 -9.13 2.04
N ARG A 75 0.79 -8.48 0.87
CA ARG A 75 0.06 -8.88 -0.36
C ARG A 75 0.96 -9.55 -1.40
N GLY A 76 2.27 -9.37 -1.31
CA GLY A 76 3.25 -9.96 -2.22
C GLY A 76 3.18 -11.50 -2.19
N THR A 77 3.00 -12.11 -3.36
CA THR A 77 2.85 -13.56 -3.52
C THR A 77 4.13 -14.24 -4.00
N GLY A 78 5.12 -13.46 -4.44
CA GLY A 78 6.35 -13.96 -5.08
C GLY A 78 6.11 -14.47 -6.50
N ALA A 79 4.94 -14.18 -7.08
CA ALA A 79 4.68 -14.37 -8.49
C ALA A 79 5.39 -13.30 -9.33
N ASP A 80 5.71 -13.67 -10.56
CA ASP A 80 6.28 -12.79 -11.59
C ASP A 80 5.62 -13.11 -12.95
N PRO A 81 5.93 -12.38 -14.04
CA PRO A 81 5.31 -12.64 -15.35
C PRO A 81 5.53 -14.04 -15.93
N PHE A 82 6.43 -14.85 -15.36
CA PHE A 82 6.84 -16.17 -15.83
C PHE A 82 6.59 -17.30 -14.82
N GLY A 83 6.12 -16.99 -13.61
CA GLY A 83 6.00 -17.94 -12.51
C GLY A 83 4.81 -17.70 -11.58
N PHE A 84 4.39 -18.75 -10.88
CA PHE A 84 3.27 -18.73 -9.94
C PHE A 84 3.68 -18.26 -8.55
N PRO A 85 2.72 -17.90 -7.67
CA PRO A 85 2.99 -17.61 -6.27
C PRO A 85 3.89 -18.64 -5.58
N THR A 86 4.93 -18.16 -4.90
CA THR A 86 5.91 -18.98 -4.17
C THR A 86 5.87 -18.75 -2.66
N LEU A 87 5.27 -17.66 -2.21
CA LEU A 87 5.24 -17.28 -0.79
C LEU A 87 4.04 -17.88 -0.09
N HIS A 88 4.29 -18.73 0.90
CA HIS A 88 3.27 -19.24 1.82
C HIS A 88 3.23 -18.38 3.08
N ARG A 89 2.07 -17.74 3.33
CA ARG A 89 1.87 -16.84 4.47
C ARG A 89 0.85 -17.41 5.44
N PRO A 90 1.16 -17.51 6.75
CA PRO A 90 0.24 -18.12 7.72
C PRO A 90 -1.03 -17.29 7.97
N TRP A 91 -0.99 -15.99 7.70
CA TRP A 91 -2.14 -15.09 7.79
C TRP A 91 -3.01 -15.06 6.52
N GLU A 92 -2.66 -15.79 5.47
CA GLU A 92 -3.41 -15.84 4.22
C GLU A 92 -4.18 -17.15 4.07
N ASP A 93 -5.50 -17.07 3.94
CA ASP A 93 -6.33 -18.23 3.56
C ASP A 93 -6.62 -18.34 2.06
N GLY A 94 -6.10 -17.39 1.27
CA GLY A 94 -6.26 -17.34 -0.19
C GLY A 94 -7.59 -16.76 -0.67
N SER A 95 -8.48 -16.34 0.23
CA SER A 95 -9.70 -15.61 -0.11
C SER A 95 -9.46 -14.09 -0.11
N ASP A 96 -10.25 -13.35 -0.89
CA ASP A 96 -10.32 -11.88 -0.78
C ASP A 96 -11.48 -11.48 0.15
N SER A 97 -11.67 -12.21 1.25
CA SER A 97 -12.76 -11.95 2.21
C SER A 97 -12.38 -10.87 3.21
N MET A 98 -13.41 -10.23 3.80
CA MET A 98 -13.23 -9.28 4.90
C MET A 98 -12.51 -9.89 6.10
N GLU A 99 -12.77 -11.15 6.43
CA GLU A 99 -12.10 -11.83 7.53
C GLU A 99 -10.61 -12.07 7.25
N ASN A 100 -10.26 -12.44 6.01
CA ASN A 100 -8.86 -12.57 5.63
C ASN A 100 -8.14 -11.21 5.62
N ALA A 101 -8.82 -10.14 5.18
CA ALA A 101 -8.31 -8.77 5.25
C ALA A 101 -8.00 -8.32 6.69
N LYS A 102 -8.93 -8.55 7.63
CA LYS A 102 -8.71 -8.26 9.06
C LYS A 102 -7.60 -9.10 9.66
N ARG A 103 -7.52 -10.40 9.33
CA ARG A 103 -6.43 -11.29 9.78
C ARG A 103 -5.07 -10.76 9.32
N ARG A 104 -4.95 -10.41 8.04
CA ARG A 104 -3.73 -9.81 7.47
C ARG A 104 -3.34 -8.52 8.18
N LEU A 105 -4.31 -7.65 8.46
CA LEU A 105 -4.05 -6.39 9.16
C LEU A 105 -3.52 -6.63 10.58
N LYS A 106 -4.07 -7.58 11.33
CA LYS A 106 -3.55 -7.98 12.65
C LYS A 106 -2.11 -8.50 12.55
N ALA A 107 -1.83 -9.38 11.58
CA ALA A 107 -0.47 -9.88 11.32
C ALA A 107 0.50 -8.74 10.98
N ALA A 108 0.03 -7.73 10.23
CA ALA A 108 0.84 -6.58 9.90
C ALA A 108 1.24 -5.75 11.13
N PHE A 109 0.30 -5.48 12.04
CA PHE A 109 0.61 -4.74 13.27
C PHE A 109 1.50 -5.52 14.25
N GLU A 110 1.38 -6.84 14.31
CA GLU A 110 2.36 -7.68 15.03
C GLU A 110 3.76 -7.54 14.42
N PHE A 111 3.88 -7.63 13.09
CA PHE A 111 5.15 -7.46 12.40
C PHE A 111 5.77 -6.08 12.65
N PHE A 112 4.98 -5.01 12.55
CA PHE A 112 5.45 -3.63 12.76
C PHE A 112 6.01 -3.42 14.16
N THR A 113 5.29 -3.92 15.17
CA THR A 113 5.67 -3.76 16.58
C THR A 113 6.91 -4.59 16.92
N LYS A 114 7.03 -5.80 16.37
CA LYS A 114 8.23 -6.62 16.50
C LYS A 114 9.44 -6.01 15.80
N LEU A 115 9.28 -5.47 14.59
CA LEU A 115 10.36 -4.79 13.88
C LEU A 115 10.80 -3.51 14.60
N GLY A 116 9.94 -2.91 15.43
CA GLY A 116 10.27 -1.73 16.22
C GLY A 116 10.29 -0.42 15.41
N VAL A 117 9.54 -0.36 14.30
CA VAL A 117 9.35 0.86 13.50
C VAL A 117 8.12 1.64 13.96
N LYS A 118 7.95 2.88 13.47
CA LYS A 118 6.82 3.75 13.84
C LYS A 118 5.76 3.90 12.78
N TYR A 119 6.10 3.63 11.52
CA TYR A 119 5.24 3.95 10.41
C TYR A 119 4.88 2.75 9.56
N TRP A 120 3.72 2.87 8.90
CA TRP A 120 3.28 1.96 7.85
C TRP A 120 2.61 2.77 6.73
N THR A 121 2.46 2.16 5.56
CA THR A 121 1.89 2.75 4.34
C THR A 121 1.10 1.72 3.54
N PHE A 122 0.01 2.13 2.89
CA PHE A 122 -0.87 1.22 2.16
C PHE A 122 -1.56 1.87 0.95
N HIS A 123 -1.93 1.07 -0.06
CA HIS A 123 -3.03 1.38 -0.97
C HIS A 123 -4.34 0.86 -0.39
N ASP A 124 -5.42 1.60 -0.60
CA ASP A 124 -6.78 1.20 -0.22
C ASP A 124 -7.13 -0.29 -0.54
N ARG A 125 -6.77 -0.78 -1.74
CA ARG A 125 -7.02 -2.17 -2.17
C ARG A 125 -6.08 -3.21 -1.55
N ASP A 126 -5.04 -2.79 -0.85
CA ASP A 126 -4.17 -3.74 -0.14
C ASP A 126 -4.84 -4.25 1.13
N ILE A 127 -5.49 -3.32 1.85
CA ILE A 127 -6.03 -3.57 3.18
C ILE A 127 -7.48 -4.07 3.14
N ALA A 128 -8.28 -3.71 2.13
CA ALA A 128 -9.68 -4.11 2.04
C ALA A 128 -10.04 -4.65 0.64
N PRO A 129 -10.91 -5.67 0.56
CA PRO A 129 -11.37 -6.21 -0.70
C PRO A 129 -12.38 -5.28 -1.40
N GLU A 130 -12.35 -5.28 -2.73
CA GLU A 130 -13.36 -4.59 -3.53
C GLU A 130 -14.70 -5.33 -3.44
N GLY A 131 -15.81 -4.58 -3.35
CA GLY A 131 -17.16 -5.13 -3.37
C GLY A 131 -17.73 -5.26 -4.78
N ASN A 132 -19.00 -5.59 -4.89
CA ASN A 132 -19.71 -5.64 -6.17
C ASN A 132 -19.96 -4.25 -6.77
N ASP A 133 -20.00 -3.23 -5.91
CA ASP A 133 -20.14 -1.84 -6.29
C ASP A 133 -19.26 -0.92 -5.42
N LEU A 134 -19.24 0.37 -5.76
CA LEU A 134 -18.47 1.38 -5.05
C LEU A 134 -18.94 1.56 -3.60
N ALA A 135 -20.24 1.42 -3.32
CA ALA A 135 -20.77 1.60 -1.98
C ALA A 135 -20.34 0.46 -1.05
N GLU A 136 -20.42 -0.78 -1.52
CA GLU A 136 -19.91 -1.96 -0.83
C GLU A 136 -18.39 -1.90 -0.65
N THR A 137 -17.65 -1.53 -1.70
CA THR A 137 -16.20 -1.31 -1.62
C THR A 137 -15.83 -0.30 -0.53
N ASN A 138 -16.57 0.81 -0.44
CA ASN A 138 -16.31 1.83 0.58
C ASN A 138 -16.67 1.34 1.99
N ARG A 139 -17.75 0.55 2.15
CA ARG A 139 -18.12 -0.06 3.44
C ARG A 139 -17.06 -1.05 3.92
N ASN A 140 -16.57 -1.89 3.01
CA ASN A 140 -15.47 -2.83 3.30
C ASN A 140 -14.23 -2.09 3.79
N LEU A 141 -13.84 -1.03 3.07
CA LEU A 141 -12.69 -0.21 3.46
C LEU A 141 -12.90 0.48 4.81
N ASP A 142 -14.10 1.00 5.09
CA ASP A 142 -14.41 1.61 6.38
C ASP A 142 -14.24 0.63 7.54
N GLU A 143 -14.74 -0.60 7.40
CA GLU A 143 -14.64 -1.62 8.45
C GLU A 143 -13.20 -2.05 8.72
N VAL A 144 -12.35 -2.16 7.69
CA VAL A 144 -10.92 -2.41 7.89
C VAL A 144 -10.22 -1.21 8.54
N VAL A 145 -10.58 0.01 8.15
CA VAL A 145 -10.04 1.24 8.73
C VAL A 145 -10.44 1.39 10.20
N ASP A 146 -11.65 0.98 10.58
CA ASP A 146 -12.07 0.92 11.99
C ASP A 146 -11.12 0.06 12.82
N LEU A 147 -10.74 -1.11 12.30
CA LEU A 147 -9.78 -1.99 12.94
C LEU A 147 -8.38 -1.37 12.96
N ALA A 148 -7.94 -0.74 11.86
CA ALA A 148 -6.63 -0.10 11.79
C ALA A 148 -6.48 1.04 12.81
N VAL A 149 -7.53 1.83 13.04
CA VAL A 149 -7.55 2.87 14.09
C VAL A 149 -7.32 2.24 15.47
N LYS A 150 -8.07 1.19 15.81
CA LYS A 150 -7.90 0.49 17.10
C LYS A 150 -6.49 -0.04 17.28
N LEU A 151 -5.94 -0.67 16.25
CA LEU A 151 -4.58 -1.20 16.28
C LEU A 151 -3.53 -0.09 16.39
N GLN A 152 -3.73 1.07 15.76
CA GLN A 152 -2.85 2.23 15.94
C GLN A 152 -2.90 2.76 17.38
N ASP A 153 -4.08 2.83 17.98
CA ASP A 153 -4.25 3.28 19.37
C ASP A 153 -3.58 2.31 20.37
N GLU A 154 -3.69 1.00 20.13
CA GLU A 154 -3.10 -0.05 20.97
C GLU A 154 -1.56 -0.10 20.87
N THR A 155 -1.02 0.14 19.68
CA THR A 155 0.42 -0.06 19.40
C THR A 155 1.24 1.22 19.33
N GLY A 156 0.59 2.38 19.22
CA GLY A 156 1.23 3.66 18.95
C GLY A 156 1.79 3.81 17.52
N MET A 157 1.46 2.88 16.62
CA MET A 157 1.80 2.98 15.20
C MET A 157 1.12 4.17 14.52
N LYS A 158 1.79 4.76 13.54
CA LYS A 158 1.30 5.92 12.80
C LYS A 158 1.27 5.65 11.31
N LEU A 159 0.27 6.18 10.62
CA LEU A 159 0.25 6.13 9.16
C LEU A 159 1.20 7.20 8.60
N LEU A 160 2.22 6.81 7.83
CA LEU A 160 3.06 7.79 7.13
C LEU A 160 2.30 8.35 5.93
N TRP A 161 1.71 7.48 5.12
CA TRP A 161 0.83 7.87 4.02
C TRP A 161 -0.09 6.75 3.57
N GLY A 162 -1.25 7.16 3.07
CA GLY A 162 -2.14 6.31 2.28
C GLY A 162 -2.10 6.71 0.81
N THR A 163 -2.59 5.82 -0.05
CA THR A 163 -2.75 6.05 -1.49
C THR A 163 -3.90 5.19 -2.02
N CYS A 164 -4.23 5.36 -3.31
CA CYS A 164 -5.21 4.54 -4.00
C CYS A 164 -4.54 3.68 -5.08
N ASN A 165 -4.89 2.39 -5.13
CA ASN A 165 -4.50 1.54 -6.25
C ASN A 165 -5.39 1.84 -7.45
N LEU A 166 -4.93 2.75 -8.31
CA LEU A 166 -5.60 3.17 -9.55
C LEU A 166 -4.99 2.51 -10.80
N PHE A 167 -4.41 1.31 -10.65
CA PHE A 167 -3.62 0.71 -11.73
C PHE A 167 -3.79 -0.80 -11.91
N ALA A 168 -4.23 -1.52 -10.87
CA ALA A 168 -4.35 -2.98 -10.91
C ALA A 168 -5.68 -3.45 -11.51
N ASN A 169 -6.81 -2.80 -11.17
CA ASN A 169 -8.12 -3.22 -11.68
C ASN A 169 -8.18 -3.04 -13.22
N PRO A 170 -8.73 -4.00 -13.99
CA PRO A 170 -8.85 -3.90 -15.45
C PRO A 170 -9.48 -2.61 -15.96
N ARG A 171 -10.36 -1.97 -15.19
CA ARG A 171 -10.98 -0.68 -15.55
C ARG A 171 -9.95 0.42 -15.82
N TYR A 172 -8.77 0.34 -15.20
CA TYR A 172 -7.70 1.33 -15.32
C TYR A 172 -6.67 1.00 -16.41
N MET A 173 -6.91 -0.01 -17.25
CA MET A 173 -5.93 -0.45 -18.26
C MET A 173 -5.47 0.68 -19.21
N ASN A 174 -6.30 1.70 -19.43
CA ASN A 174 -6.03 2.86 -20.29
C ASN A 174 -5.82 4.16 -19.50
N GLY A 175 -5.44 4.09 -18.23
CA GLY A 175 -5.26 5.25 -17.35
C GLY A 175 -6.35 5.39 -16.30
N ALA A 176 -6.16 6.31 -15.36
CA ALA A 176 -7.14 6.61 -14.32
C ALA A 176 -7.60 8.07 -14.47
N ALA A 177 -6.79 9.04 -14.03
CA ALA A 177 -7.02 10.45 -14.33
C ALA A 177 -6.77 10.79 -15.80
N THR A 178 -5.91 10.02 -16.48
CA THR A 178 -5.62 10.19 -17.91
C THR A 178 -6.45 9.26 -18.81
N ASN A 179 -7.49 8.59 -18.27
CA ASN A 179 -8.28 7.69 -19.08
C ASN A 179 -9.07 8.45 -20.17
N PRO A 180 -9.14 7.96 -21.42
CA PRO A 180 -9.96 8.55 -22.46
C PRO A 180 -11.48 8.40 -22.20
N ASP A 181 -11.91 7.52 -21.30
CA ASP A 181 -13.30 7.40 -20.84
C ASP A 181 -13.52 8.18 -19.53
N ALA A 182 -14.35 9.22 -19.60
CA ALA A 182 -14.69 10.08 -18.47
C ALA A 182 -15.36 9.33 -17.30
N HIS A 183 -16.03 8.20 -17.53
CA HIS A 183 -16.61 7.39 -16.45
C HIS A 183 -15.52 6.77 -15.58
N ILE A 184 -14.39 6.38 -16.18
CA ILE A 184 -13.24 5.84 -15.43
C ILE A 184 -12.55 6.95 -14.64
N VAL A 185 -12.41 8.14 -15.20
CA VAL A 185 -11.90 9.32 -14.47
C VAL A 185 -12.78 9.63 -13.25
N ALA A 186 -14.10 9.57 -13.42
CA ALA A 186 -15.05 9.77 -12.31
C ALA A 186 -14.93 8.67 -11.23
N HIS A 187 -14.76 7.41 -11.63
CA HIS A 187 -14.54 6.31 -10.70
C HIS A 187 -13.22 6.47 -9.92
N ALA A 188 -12.12 6.83 -10.60
CA ALA A 188 -10.84 7.12 -9.97
C ALA A 188 -10.95 8.28 -8.98
N ALA A 189 -11.69 9.35 -9.33
CA ALA A 189 -11.94 10.48 -8.45
C ALA A 189 -12.71 10.07 -7.19
N ALA A 190 -13.71 9.20 -7.33
CA ALA A 190 -14.46 8.67 -6.20
C ALA A 190 -13.58 7.80 -5.27
N GLN A 191 -12.67 7.00 -5.84
CA GLN A 191 -11.71 6.21 -5.07
C GLN A 191 -10.72 7.11 -4.32
N VAL A 192 -10.14 8.12 -4.98
CA VAL A 192 -9.22 9.10 -4.34
C VAL A 192 -9.92 9.91 -3.24
N LYS A 193 -11.18 10.32 -3.47
CA LYS A 193 -12.00 10.98 -2.45
C LYS A 193 -12.05 10.11 -1.18
N LYS A 194 -12.36 8.82 -1.33
CA LYS A 194 -12.43 7.89 -0.19
C LYS A 194 -11.04 7.67 0.43
N GLY A 195 -10.01 7.47 -0.39
CA GLY A 195 -8.62 7.31 0.04
C GLY A 195 -8.14 8.47 0.91
N LEU A 196 -8.44 9.70 0.53
CA LEU A 196 -8.10 10.90 1.31
C LEU A 196 -8.83 10.93 2.66
N GLU A 197 -10.11 10.57 2.68
CA GLU A 197 -10.92 10.54 3.89
C GLU A 197 -10.39 9.51 4.89
N VAL A 198 -10.06 8.29 4.44
CA VAL A 198 -9.51 7.25 5.32
C VAL A 198 -8.08 7.56 5.75
N THR A 199 -7.26 8.15 4.87
CA THR A 199 -5.90 8.59 5.22
C THR A 199 -5.94 9.67 6.30
N LYS A 200 -6.85 10.65 6.17
CA LYS A 200 -7.09 11.65 7.23
C LYS A 200 -7.52 10.97 8.53
N ARG A 201 -8.46 10.03 8.46
CA ARG A 201 -9.01 9.34 9.62
C ARG A 201 -7.95 8.56 10.41
N LEU A 202 -6.98 7.96 9.71
CA LEU A 202 -5.85 7.23 10.30
C LEU A 202 -4.67 8.14 10.73
N GLY A 203 -4.83 9.46 10.60
CA GLY A 203 -3.79 10.43 10.95
C GLY A 203 -2.59 10.42 10.00
N GLY A 204 -2.80 10.06 8.73
CA GLY A 204 -1.77 10.02 7.70
C GLY A 204 -1.05 11.36 7.54
N GLN A 205 0.28 11.33 7.46
CA GLN A 205 1.08 12.56 7.32
C GLN A 205 1.23 13.01 5.87
N ASN A 206 1.03 12.10 4.92
CA ASN A 206 1.06 12.39 3.49
C ASN A 206 -0.02 11.57 2.76
N PHE A 207 -0.28 11.93 1.50
CA PHE A 207 -1.06 11.16 0.56
C PHE A 207 -0.30 11.10 -0.77
N VAL A 208 -0.07 9.89 -1.27
CA VAL A 208 0.78 9.65 -2.44
C VAL A 208 -0.08 9.48 -3.70
N PHE A 209 0.44 9.96 -4.83
CA PHE A 209 -0.04 9.64 -6.17
C PHE A 209 1.12 9.00 -6.93
N TRP A 210 1.02 7.70 -7.16
CA TRP A 210 1.87 7.00 -8.12
C TRP A 210 1.04 6.70 -9.37
N GLY A 211 1.40 7.34 -10.48
CA GLY A 211 0.68 7.27 -11.74
C GLY A 211 0.92 5.98 -12.54
N GLY A 212 0.73 4.81 -11.94
CA GLY A 212 1.08 3.52 -12.58
C GLY A 212 0.44 3.28 -13.94
N ARG A 213 -0.72 3.89 -14.24
CA ARG A 213 -1.36 3.88 -15.57
C ARG A 213 -1.46 5.27 -16.20
N GLU A 214 -0.94 6.30 -15.55
CA GLU A 214 -1.00 7.69 -16.01
C GLU A 214 0.17 7.94 -16.98
N GLY A 215 -0.08 7.58 -18.23
CA GLY A 215 0.91 7.52 -19.29
C GLY A 215 0.34 6.77 -20.48
N TYR A 216 1.19 6.38 -21.42
CA TYR A 216 0.74 5.70 -22.62
C TYR A 216 1.55 4.45 -22.95
N HIS A 217 0.91 3.54 -23.69
CA HIS A 217 1.56 2.39 -24.31
C HIS A 217 2.05 2.72 -25.74
N THR A 218 1.28 3.47 -26.51
CA THR A 218 1.65 3.92 -27.86
C THR A 218 1.19 5.36 -28.10
N ILE A 219 2.04 6.17 -28.73
CA ILE A 219 1.70 7.57 -29.03
C ILE A 219 0.62 7.69 -30.11
N LEU A 220 0.40 6.63 -30.91
CA LEU A 220 -0.50 6.64 -32.06
C LEU A 220 -1.98 6.83 -31.69
N ASN A 221 -2.36 6.53 -30.46
CA ASN A 221 -3.75 6.65 -29.97
C ASN A 221 -3.86 7.52 -28.72
N THR A 222 -2.83 8.32 -28.41
CA THR A 222 -2.75 9.09 -27.18
C THR A 222 -2.72 10.59 -27.51
N ASP A 223 -3.69 11.33 -27.00
CA ASP A 223 -3.62 12.79 -26.95
C ASP A 223 -2.97 13.21 -25.62
N VAL A 224 -1.64 13.34 -25.66
CA VAL A 224 -0.82 13.64 -24.47
C VAL A 224 -1.23 14.96 -23.83
N LEU A 225 -1.60 15.98 -24.62
CA LEU A 225 -1.95 17.29 -24.07
C LEU A 225 -3.31 17.24 -23.36
N ALA A 226 -4.29 16.52 -23.93
CA ALA A 226 -5.57 16.30 -23.28
C ALA A 226 -5.41 15.51 -21.98
N GLU A 227 -4.65 14.41 -22.00
CA GLU A 227 -4.42 13.57 -20.83
C GLU A 227 -3.71 14.32 -19.68
N LEU A 228 -2.66 15.10 -19.98
CA LEU A 228 -2.00 15.94 -18.98
C LEU A 228 -2.94 17.03 -18.43
N SER A 229 -3.83 17.57 -19.26
CA SER A 229 -4.84 18.55 -18.84
C SER A 229 -5.90 17.92 -17.92
N HIS A 230 -6.31 16.68 -18.20
CA HIS A 230 -7.21 15.91 -17.33
C HIS A 230 -6.53 15.61 -15.98
N MET A 231 -5.28 15.14 -15.99
CA MET A 231 -4.52 14.85 -14.77
C MET A 231 -4.32 16.09 -13.90
N ALA A 232 -3.98 17.24 -14.51
CA ALA A 232 -3.87 18.51 -13.79
C ALA A 232 -5.21 18.94 -13.17
N SER A 233 -6.33 18.74 -13.88
CA SER A 233 -7.68 19.02 -13.36
C SER A 233 -8.05 18.08 -12.21
N PHE A 234 -7.69 16.80 -12.32
CA PHE A 234 -7.87 15.79 -11.29
C PHE A 234 -7.14 16.17 -10.00
N PHE A 235 -5.87 16.58 -10.08
CA PHE A 235 -5.11 17.03 -8.92
C PHE A 235 -5.69 18.30 -8.30
N LYS A 236 -6.17 19.26 -9.10
CA LYS A 236 -6.88 20.45 -8.55
C LYS A 236 -8.11 20.04 -7.75
N MET A 237 -8.89 19.07 -8.23
CA MET A 237 -10.05 18.53 -7.50
C MET A 237 -9.62 17.81 -6.21
N ALA A 238 -8.57 17.00 -6.24
CA ALA A 238 -8.03 16.35 -5.04
C ALA A 238 -7.56 17.36 -3.99
N VAL A 239 -6.89 18.44 -4.41
CA VAL A 239 -6.46 19.55 -3.54
C VAL A 239 -7.67 20.28 -2.95
N ALA A 240 -8.71 20.53 -3.75
CA ALA A 240 -9.94 21.14 -3.27
C ALA A 240 -10.63 20.26 -2.22
N HIS A 241 -10.70 18.94 -2.45
CA HIS A 241 -11.25 17.99 -1.48
C HIS A 241 -10.41 17.90 -0.20
N LYS A 242 -9.08 17.83 -0.32
CA LYS A 242 -8.13 17.90 0.82
C LYS A 242 -8.45 19.10 1.72
N LYS A 243 -8.61 20.29 1.14
CA LYS A 243 -8.98 21.52 1.87
C LYS A 243 -10.37 21.40 2.51
N LYS A 244 -11.36 20.92 1.75
CA LYS A 244 -12.75 20.75 2.22
C LYS A 244 -12.83 19.84 3.44
N ILE A 245 -12.08 18.74 3.46
CA ILE A 245 -12.08 17.81 4.60
C ILE A 245 -11.08 18.21 5.68
N GLY A 246 -10.30 19.29 5.53
CA GLY A 246 -9.28 19.70 6.50
C GLY A 246 -8.14 18.68 6.67
N PHE A 247 -7.73 17.99 5.60
CA PHE A 247 -6.54 17.16 5.63
C PHE A 247 -5.29 18.03 5.43
N THR A 248 -4.36 17.97 6.40
CA THR A 248 -3.15 18.81 6.39
C THR A 248 -1.91 18.11 5.83
N GLY A 249 -1.96 16.78 5.67
CA GLY A 249 -0.82 15.99 5.18
C GLY A 249 -0.34 16.38 3.78
N GLN A 250 0.95 16.20 3.52
CA GLN A 250 1.57 16.58 2.25
C GLN A 250 1.05 15.71 1.09
N PHE A 251 0.83 16.31 -0.09
CA PHE A 251 0.62 15.52 -1.30
C PHE A 251 1.96 15.23 -1.96
N LEU A 252 2.17 13.98 -2.35
CA LEU A 252 3.41 13.52 -2.96
C LEU A 252 3.10 12.93 -4.33
N LEU A 253 3.85 13.33 -5.34
CA LEU A 253 3.93 12.61 -6.61
C LEU A 253 5.12 11.65 -6.50
N GLU A 254 4.94 10.41 -6.95
CA GLU A 254 6.00 9.40 -6.97
C GLU A 254 6.46 9.18 -8.41
N PRO A 255 7.57 9.82 -8.86
CA PRO A 255 7.99 9.73 -10.24
C PRO A 255 8.50 8.33 -10.58
N LYS A 256 8.14 7.86 -11.77
CA LYS A 256 8.68 6.65 -12.38
C LYS A 256 8.67 6.83 -13.90
N PRO A 257 9.74 6.45 -14.62
CA PRO A 257 9.83 6.72 -16.07
C PRO A 257 8.88 5.89 -16.93
N LYS A 258 8.55 4.67 -16.48
CA LYS A 258 7.82 3.64 -17.24
C LYS A 258 7.49 2.46 -16.32
N GLU A 259 6.82 1.47 -16.90
CA GLU A 259 6.40 0.21 -16.29
C GLU A 259 5.31 0.38 -15.22
N PRO A 260 4.05 -0.01 -15.53
CA PRO A 260 3.65 -0.83 -16.68
C PRO A 260 3.47 -0.08 -18.01
N THR A 261 3.38 1.26 -18.02
CA THR A 261 3.28 2.04 -19.27
C THR A 261 4.59 2.00 -20.07
N LYS A 262 4.52 2.29 -21.37
CA LYS A 262 5.72 2.49 -22.21
C LYS A 262 6.41 3.82 -21.86
N HIS A 263 5.62 4.83 -21.50
CA HIS A 263 6.06 6.12 -20.97
C HIS A 263 5.06 6.56 -19.90
N GLN A 264 5.53 6.83 -18.68
CA GLN A 264 4.73 7.39 -17.60
C GLN A 264 4.99 8.90 -17.52
N TYR A 265 3.94 9.70 -17.33
CA TYR A 265 4.04 11.16 -17.43
C TYR A 265 4.94 11.78 -16.34
N ASP A 266 4.88 11.26 -15.12
CA ASP A 266 5.75 11.66 -14.01
C ASP A 266 7.13 10.98 -14.12
N TYR A 267 7.87 11.28 -15.20
CA TYR A 267 9.06 10.51 -15.60
C TYR A 267 10.23 10.58 -14.60
N GLY A 268 10.44 11.72 -13.95
CA GLY A 268 11.54 11.96 -13.02
C GLY A 268 11.46 13.32 -12.35
N GLN A 269 12.35 13.59 -11.38
CA GLN A 269 12.50 14.94 -10.84
C GLN A 269 13.23 15.79 -11.88
N TRP A 270 12.52 16.78 -12.43
CA TRP A 270 13.15 17.78 -13.28
C TRP A 270 14.01 18.69 -12.38
N GLU A 271 15.31 18.77 -12.66
CA GLU A 271 16.07 19.94 -12.24
C GLU A 271 15.49 21.17 -12.96
N PRO A 272 15.43 22.34 -12.32
CA PRO A 272 15.12 23.57 -13.03
C PRO A 272 16.14 23.70 -14.18
N LEU A 273 15.66 23.95 -15.40
CA LEU A 273 16.52 24.51 -16.44
C LEU A 273 17.03 25.85 -15.89
N THR A 274 18.28 25.85 -15.43
CA THR A 274 19.00 27.06 -15.01
C THR A 274 19.32 27.92 -16.20
#